data_AF-A0A950LZT0-F1
#
_entry.id   AF-A0A950LZT0-F1
#
_cell.length_a   1.000
_cell.length_b   1.000
_cell.length_c   1.000
_cell.angle_alpha   90.00
_cell.angle_beta   90.00
_cell.angle_gamma   90.00
#
_symmetry.space_group_name_H-M   'P 1'
#
loop_
_entity.id
_entity.type
_entity.pdbx_description
1 polymer ?
#
loop_
_entity_poly.entity_id
_entity_poly.type
_entity_poly.pdbx_seq_one_letter_code
_entity_poly.pdbx_strand_id
1 'polypeptide(L)'
;FAMRTMGQHGEHAMAFNAAARRLGGRPQTGPDPRYAPMVRAKVPTITGPLDVVGLAISLEDVATQTYVKDVGVVSTAELRQLFAGVAGVESQHRAILLAVQALLKADEPQLVALPPDAARLPAAAGSVGFPDSFYPTTMAAPVDEGAVK
;
A
#
# COMPACT_ATOMS: atom_id res chain seq x y z
N PHE A 1 3.55 -9.96 9.10
CA PHE A 1 3.61 -8.82 8.18
C PHE A 1 2.43 -7.86 8.37
N ALA A 2 1.16 -8.34 8.40
CA ALA A 2 -0.02 -7.46 8.50
C ALA A 2 0.04 -6.43 9.66
N MET A 3 0.40 -6.87 10.87
CA MET A 3 0.56 -5.94 12.01
C MET A 3 1.65 -4.88 11.79
N ARG A 4 2.73 -5.25 11.08
CA ARG A 4 3.82 -4.33 10.74
C ARG A 4 3.36 -3.30 9.70
N THR A 5 2.67 -3.75 8.65
CA THR A 5 2.02 -2.90 7.65
C THR A 5 1.05 -1.92 8.28
N MET A 6 0.18 -2.38 9.18
CA MET A 6 -0.76 -1.49 9.92
C MET A 6 -0.03 -0.46 10.78
N GLY A 7 1.06 -0.84 11.44
CA GLY A 7 1.90 0.10 12.19
C GLY A 7 2.51 1.18 11.28
N GLN A 8 3.05 0.77 10.13
CA GLN A 8 3.63 1.68 9.14
C GLN A 8 2.59 2.64 8.55
N HIS A 9 1.36 2.18 8.26
CA HIS A 9 0.25 3.06 7.88
C HIS A 9 -0.03 4.14 8.94
N GLY A 10 0.05 3.78 10.23
CA GLY A 10 -0.03 4.75 11.33
C GLY A 10 1.12 5.76 11.32
N GLU A 11 2.35 5.31 11.09
CA GLU A 11 3.54 6.16 10.96
C GLU A 11 3.42 7.14 9.78
N HIS A 12 2.95 6.66 8.62
CA HIS A 12 2.71 7.48 7.43
C HIS A 12 1.65 8.56 7.71
N ALA A 13 0.52 8.17 8.31
CA ALA A 13 -0.54 9.09 8.69
C ALA A 13 -0.03 10.18 9.66
N MET A 14 0.81 9.83 10.63
CA MET A 14 1.44 10.82 11.52
C MET A 14 2.35 11.78 10.75
N ALA A 15 3.19 11.27 9.85
CA ALA A 15 4.14 12.06 9.08
C ALA A 15 3.44 13.05 8.14
N PHE A 16 2.42 12.60 7.39
CA PHE A 16 1.63 13.47 6.53
C PHE A 16 0.84 14.53 7.32
N ASN A 17 0.26 14.16 8.46
CA ASN A 17 -0.44 15.12 9.31
C ASN A 17 0.50 16.17 9.92
N ALA A 18 1.73 15.79 10.26
CA ALA A 18 2.75 16.74 10.70
C ALA A 18 3.12 17.72 9.56
N ALA A 19 3.30 17.22 8.34
CA ALA A 19 3.56 18.05 7.17
C ALA A 19 2.39 19.00 6.86
N ALA A 20 1.14 18.50 6.88
CA ALA A 20 -0.06 19.30 6.67
C ALA A 20 -0.15 20.45 7.68
N ARG A 21 0.02 20.17 8.99
CA ARG A 21 0.02 21.20 10.03
C ARG A 21 1.11 22.25 9.82
N ARG A 22 2.32 21.84 9.45
CA ARG A 22 3.44 22.76 9.18
C ARG A 22 3.14 23.70 8.02
N LEU A 23 2.33 23.26 7.06
CA LEU A 23 1.90 24.05 5.90
C LEU A 23 0.59 24.82 6.15
N GLY A 24 0.06 24.81 7.37
CA GLY A 24 -1.19 25.50 7.74
C GLY A 24 -2.47 24.74 7.39
N GLY A 25 -2.35 23.48 6.93
CA GLY A 25 -3.47 22.60 6.64
C GLY A 25 -4.06 21.94 7.89
N ARG A 26 -5.24 21.31 7.71
CA ARG A 26 -5.92 20.54 8.76
C ARG A 26 -5.49 19.08 8.73
N PRO A 27 -5.35 18.44 9.91
CA PRO A 27 -5.11 17.01 9.97
C PRO A 27 -6.24 16.21 9.30
N GLN A 28 -5.85 15.19 8.53
CA GLN A 28 -6.74 14.20 7.94
C GLN A 28 -6.67 12.93 8.81
N THR A 29 -7.78 12.58 9.45
CA THR A 29 -7.87 11.44 10.40
C THR A 29 -8.96 10.44 10.04
N GLY A 30 -9.82 10.78 9.07
CA GLY A 30 -10.81 9.86 8.52
C GLY A 30 -10.22 9.00 7.40
N PRO A 31 -10.88 7.87 7.07
CA PRO A 31 -10.56 7.14 5.85
C PRO A 31 -10.92 8.01 4.64
N ASP A 32 -10.26 7.73 3.52
CA ASP A 32 -10.55 8.42 2.27
C ASP A 32 -12.04 8.24 1.87
N PRO A 33 -12.80 9.33 1.63
CA PRO A 33 -14.21 9.26 1.31
C PRO A 33 -14.52 8.55 -0.01
N ARG A 34 -13.57 8.45 -0.95
CA ARG A 34 -13.71 7.69 -2.19
C ARG A 34 -13.57 6.20 -1.94
N TYR A 35 -12.56 5.78 -1.17
CA TYR A 35 -12.23 4.36 -1.00
C TYR A 35 -13.04 3.69 0.12
N ALA A 36 -13.43 4.43 1.17
CA ALA A 36 -14.18 3.84 2.29
C ALA A 36 -15.51 3.19 1.86
N PRO A 37 -16.33 3.78 0.97
CA PRO A 37 -17.53 3.12 0.44
C PRO A 37 -17.21 1.84 -0.35
N MET A 38 -16.15 1.85 -1.17
CA MET A 38 -15.74 0.68 -1.96
C MET A 38 -15.33 -0.48 -1.06
N VAL A 39 -14.52 -0.19 -0.02
CA VAL A 39 -14.13 -1.19 0.98
C VAL A 39 -15.36 -1.74 1.69
N ARG A 40 -16.28 -0.88 2.16
CA ARG A 40 -17.53 -1.31 2.81
C ARG A 40 -18.39 -2.20 1.92
N ALA A 41 -18.46 -1.93 0.62
CA ALA A 41 -19.20 -2.75 -0.33
C ALA A 41 -18.50 -4.09 -0.62
N LYS A 42 -17.16 -4.13 -0.59
CA LYS A 42 -16.40 -5.34 -0.88
C LYS A 42 -16.32 -6.32 0.29
N VAL A 43 -16.23 -5.82 1.52
CA VAL A 43 -16.08 -6.65 2.74
C VAL A 43 -17.12 -7.76 2.86
N PRO A 44 -18.43 -7.55 2.63
CA PRO A 44 -19.43 -8.62 2.69
C PRO A 44 -19.24 -9.74 1.66
N THR A 45 -18.45 -9.52 0.61
CA THR A 45 -18.18 -10.51 -0.45
C THR A 45 -16.94 -11.37 -0.18
N ILE A 46 -16.20 -11.09 0.89
CA ILE A 46 -14.97 -11.79 1.25
C ILE A 46 -15.32 -13.18 1.79
N THR A 47 -14.80 -14.22 1.16
CA THR A 47 -15.03 -15.62 1.53
C THR A 47 -13.79 -16.31 2.08
N GLY A 48 -12.60 -15.73 1.87
CA GLY A 48 -11.37 -16.31 2.40
C GLY A 48 -10.15 -15.38 2.31
N PRO A 49 -8.98 -15.88 2.73
CA PRO A 49 -7.74 -15.11 2.79
C PRO A 49 -7.32 -14.50 1.44
N LEU A 50 -7.58 -15.20 0.33
CA LEU A 50 -7.24 -14.72 -1.01
C LEU A 50 -8.01 -13.44 -1.37
N ASP A 51 -9.28 -13.34 -0.97
CA ASP A 51 -10.11 -12.15 -1.21
C ASP A 51 -9.61 -10.96 -0.40
N VAL A 52 -9.21 -11.20 0.86
CA VAL A 52 -8.62 -10.17 1.74
C VAL A 52 -7.33 -9.63 1.11
N VAL A 53 -6.44 -10.52 0.67
CA VAL A 53 -5.17 -10.14 0.04
C VAL A 53 -5.40 -9.40 -1.27
N GLY A 54 -6.36 -9.84 -2.10
CA GLY A 54 -6.72 -9.13 -3.34
C GLY A 54 -7.25 -7.72 -3.11
N LEU A 55 -8.10 -7.53 -2.09
CA LEU A 55 -8.56 -6.19 -1.70
C LEU A 55 -7.40 -5.32 -1.20
N ALA A 56 -6.52 -5.87 -0.34
CA ALA A 56 -5.36 -5.15 0.15
C ALA A 56 -4.42 -4.71 -0.99
N ILE A 57 -4.09 -5.61 -1.94
CA ILE A 57 -3.28 -5.26 -3.12
C ILE A 57 -3.89 -4.09 -3.89
N SER A 58 -5.21 -4.10 -4.10
CA SER A 58 -5.90 -3.03 -4.83
C SER A 58 -5.76 -1.66 -4.16
N LEU A 59 -5.78 -1.63 -2.83
CA LEU A 59 -5.59 -0.41 -2.04
C LEU A 59 -4.12 0.04 -2.04
N GLU A 60 -3.17 -0.90 -1.86
CA GLU A 60 -1.74 -0.59 -1.91
C GLU A 60 -1.29 -0.14 -3.31
N ASP A 61 -1.91 -0.65 -4.38
CA ASP A 61 -1.68 -0.17 -5.75
C ASP A 61 -2.04 1.31 -5.87
N VAL A 62 -3.23 1.70 -5.43
CA VAL A 62 -3.63 3.12 -5.43
C VAL A 62 -2.64 3.95 -4.61
N ALA A 63 -2.35 3.55 -3.38
CA ALA A 63 -1.49 4.31 -2.48
C ALA A 63 -0.08 4.48 -3.05
N THR A 64 0.55 3.38 -3.46
CA THR A 64 1.91 3.39 -4.02
C THR A 64 1.99 4.26 -5.28
N GLN A 65 1.06 4.08 -6.22
CA GLN A 65 1.06 4.85 -7.47
C GLN A 65 0.82 6.35 -7.21
N THR A 66 -0.03 6.68 -6.24
CA THR A 66 -0.27 8.07 -5.80
C THR A 66 1.01 8.68 -5.26
N TYR A 67 1.68 8.01 -4.32
CA TYR A 67 2.89 8.56 -3.73
C TYR A 67 4.05 8.66 -4.72
N VAL A 68 4.20 7.68 -5.64
CA VAL A 68 5.19 7.74 -6.73
C VAL A 68 4.94 8.93 -7.65
N LYS A 69 3.69 9.17 -8.05
CA LYS A 69 3.32 10.35 -8.86
C LYS A 69 3.63 11.64 -8.11
N ASP A 70 3.27 11.71 -6.83
CA ASP A 70 3.34 12.94 -6.05
C ASP A 70 4.76 13.41 -5.75
N VAL A 71 5.74 12.48 -5.71
CA VAL A 71 7.17 12.83 -5.71
C VAL A 71 7.52 13.79 -6.86
N GLY A 72 6.87 13.66 -8.02
CA GLY A 72 7.13 14.49 -9.19
C GLY A 72 6.45 15.87 -9.17
N VAL A 73 5.47 16.10 -8.29
CA VAL A 73 4.64 17.32 -8.32
C VAL A 73 4.75 18.20 -7.08
N VAL A 74 5.22 17.65 -5.96
CA VAL A 74 5.45 18.43 -4.73
C VAL A 74 6.65 19.38 -4.86
N SER A 75 6.53 20.57 -4.28
CA SER A 75 7.42 21.70 -4.55
C SER A 75 8.72 21.71 -3.74
N THR A 76 8.78 21.02 -2.58
CA THR A 76 9.94 21.08 -1.68
C THR A 76 10.70 19.75 -1.61
N ALA A 77 11.97 19.80 -1.25
CA ALA A 77 12.79 18.60 -1.10
C ALA A 77 12.30 17.71 0.06
N GLU A 78 11.83 18.34 1.15
CA GLU A 78 11.32 17.65 2.32
C GLU A 78 10.02 16.90 2.01
N LEU A 79 9.12 17.50 1.22
CA LEU A 79 7.92 16.82 0.74
C LEU A 79 8.30 15.67 -0.20
N ARG A 80 9.25 15.89 -1.13
CA ARG A 80 9.71 14.83 -2.02
C ARG A 80 10.29 13.64 -1.25
N GLN A 81 11.07 13.91 -0.21
CA GLN A 81 11.61 12.86 0.66
C GLN A 81 10.51 12.12 1.42
N LEU A 82 9.50 12.82 1.94
CA LEU A 82 8.36 12.20 2.61
C LEU A 82 7.60 11.27 1.65
N PHE A 83 7.19 11.77 0.50
CA PHE A 83 6.44 10.99 -0.50
C PHE A 83 7.28 9.82 -1.03
N ALA A 84 8.56 10.02 -1.33
CA ALA A 84 9.44 8.95 -1.81
C ALA A 84 9.68 7.87 -0.74
N GLY A 85 9.83 8.27 0.52
CA GLY A 85 9.98 7.35 1.64
C GLY A 85 8.75 6.46 1.81
N VAL A 86 7.55 7.08 1.83
CA VAL A 86 6.29 6.34 1.93
C VAL A 86 6.05 5.47 0.70
N ALA A 87 6.28 5.99 -0.52
CA ALA A 87 6.17 5.21 -1.76
C ALA A 87 7.03 3.94 -1.72
N GLY A 88 8.26 4.03 -1.20
CA GLY A 88 9.14 2.87 -1.03
C GLY A 88 8.61 1.85 -0.02
N VAL A 89 7.91 2.28 1.03
CA VAL A 89 7.30 1.37 2.02
C VAL A 89 6.03 0.72 1.46
N GLU A 90 5.14 1.48 0.81
CA GLU A 90 3.95 0.89 0.18
C GLU A 90 4.31 -0.08 -0.95
N SER A 91 5.40 0.19 -1.66
CA SER A 91 5.97 -0.75 -2.63
C SER A 91 6.33 -2.09 -2.00
N GLN A 92 6.92 -2.07 -0.79
CA GLN A 92 7.23 -3.28 -0.04
C GLN A 92 5.97 -4.00 0.46
N HIS A 93 4.95 -3.26 0.91
CA HIS A 93 3.66 -3.84 1.31
C HIS A 93 3.04 -4.60 0.14
N ARG A 94 2.94 -3.97 -1.03
CA ARG A 94 2.43 -4.60 -2.24
C ARG A 94 3.25 -5.82 -2.64
N ALA A 95 4.59 -5.73 -2.63
CA ALA A 95 5.45 -6.85 -3.00
C ALA A 95 5.24 -8.07 -2.10
N ILE A 96 5.12 -7.86 -0.79
CA ILE A 96 4.80 -8.92 0.18
C ILE A 96 3.41 -9.50 -0.10
N LEU A 97 2.40 -8.66 -0.33
CA LEU A 97 1.04 -9.12 -0.61
C LEU A 97 0.96 -9.95 -1.90
N LEU A 98 1.68 -9.57 -2.96
CA LEU A 98 1.77 -10.35 -4.20
C LEU A 98 2.43 -11.71 -3.96
N ALA A 99 3.51 -11.76 -3.17
CA ALA A 99 4.14 -13.02 -2.79
C ALA A 99 3.20 -13.91 -1.96
N VAL A 100 2.49 -13.34 -0.97
CA VAL A 100 1.47 -14.04 -0.18
C VAL A 100 0.35 -14.55 -1.07
N GLN A 101 -0.14 -13.73 -2.01
CA GLN A 101 -1.19 -14.13 -2.97
C GLN A 101 -0.74 -15.33 -3.80
N ALA A 102 0.51 -15.35 -4.27
CA ALA A 102 1.06 -16.45 -5.04
C ALA A 102 1.10 -17.75 -4.22
N LEU A 103 1.53 -17.69 -2.96
CA LEU A 103 1.55 -18.86 -2.06
C LEU A 103 0.14 -19.37 -1.75
N LEU A 104 -0.83 -18.48 -1.54
CA LEU A 104 -2.23 -18.86 -1.35
C LEU A 104 -2.83 -19.52 -2.59
N LYS A 105 -2.52 -19.01 -3.79
CA LYS A 105 -2.94 -19.61 -5.06
C LYS A 105 -2.31 -20.97 -5.32
N ALA A 106 -1.13 -21.22 -4.75
CA ALA A 106 -0.41 -22.50 -4.84
C ALA A 106 -0.85 -23.52 -3.76
N ASP A 107 -1.84 -23.20 -2.93
CA ASP A 107 -2.26 -24.01 -1.77
C ASP A 107 -1.12 -24.28 -0.76
N GLU A 108 -0.22 -23.29 -0.60
CA GLU A 108 0.92 -23.34 0.32
C GLU A 108 0.86 -22.23 1.41
N PRO A 109 -0.27 -22.02 2.11
CA PRO A 109 -0.41 -20.96 3.12
C PRO A 109 0.62 -21.06 4.27
N GLN A 110 1.11 -22.27 4.57
CA GLN A 110 2.17 -22.51 5.56
C GLN A 110 3.48 -21.81 5.23
N LEU A 111 3.76 -21.52 3.96
CA LEU A 111 5.00 -20.86 3.52
C LEU A 111 4.97 -19.34 3.72
N VAL A 112 3.85 -18.77 4.15
CA VAL A 112 3.75 -17.35 4.55
C VAL A 112 4.45 -17.09 5.90
N ALA A 113 4.73 -18.13 6.68
CA ALA A 113 5.41 -18.01 7.98
C ALA A 113 6.81 -17.37 7.85
N LEU A 114 7.26 -16.69 8.91
CA LEU A 114 8.60 -16.07 8.98
C LEU A 114 9.43 -16.70 10.11
N PRO A 115 10.69 -17.14 9.84
CA PRO A 115 11.29 -17.23 8.51
C PRO A 115 10.58 -18.30 7.66
N PRO A 116 10.43 -18.10 6.34
CA PRO A 116 9.86 -19.12 5.47
C PRO A 116 10.85 -20.26 5.30
N ASP A 117 10.35 -21.46 5.01
CA ASP A 117 11.21 -22.55 4.55
C ASP A 117 11.68 -22.23 3.12
N ALA A 118 12.85 -21.61 3.03
CA ALA A 118 13.41 -21.13 1.77
C ALA A 118 13.60 -22.25 0.74
N ALA A 119 13.83 -23.50 1.18
CA ALA A 119 13.97 -24.64 0.28
C ALA A 119 12.65 -25.05 -0.39
N ARG A 120 11.52 -24.63 0.18
CA ARG A 120 10.17 -24.91 -0.34
C ARG A 120 9.56 -23.75 -1.12
N LEU A 121 10.20 -22.58 -1.14
CA LEU A 121 9.67 -21.44 -1.89
C LEU A 121 9.72 -21.74 -3.40
N PRO A 122 8.64 -21.44 -4.15
CA PRO A 122 8.66 -21.49 -5.60
C PRO A 122 9.78 -20.60 -6.17
N ALA A 123 10.40 -21.00 -7.29
CA ALA A 123 11.45 -20.19 -7.93
C ALA A 123 10.99 -18.75 -8.26
N ALA A 124 9.71 -18.59 -8.59
CA ALA A 124 9.09 -17.29 -8.87
C ALA A 124 8.79 -16.46 -7.61
N ALA A 125 8.94 -16.99 -6.39
CA ALA A 125 8.60 -16.28 -5.15
C ALA A 125 9.39 -14.96 -4.99
N GLY A 126 10.62 -14.91 -5.52
CA GLY A 126 11.45 -13.71 -5.50
C GLY A 126 11.09 -12.66 -6.55
N SER A 127 10.45 -13.02 -7.66
CA SER A 127 10.13 -12.11 -8.77
C SER A 127 8.66 -11.72 -8.83
N VAL A 128 7.75 -12.56 -8.34
CA VAL A 128 6.29 -12.31 -8.37
C VAL A 128 5.88 -11.08 -7.55
N GLY A 129 6.67 -10.73 -6.54
CA GLY A 129 6.47 -9.51 -5.73
C GLY A 129 6.86 -8.22 -6.44
N PHE A 130 7.65 -8.29 -7.52
CA PHE A 130 8.19 -7.13 -8.23
C PHE A 130 7.84 -7.20 -9.74
N PRO A 131 6.55 -7.18 -10.09
CA PRO A 131 6.13 -7.32 -11.50
C PRO A 131 6.50 -6.11 -12.35
N ASP A 132 6.78 -4.96 -11.72
CA ASP A 132 7.02 -3.68 -12.38
C ASP A 132 8.48 -3.25 -12.17
N SER A 133 9.23 -3.01 -13.25
CA SER A 133 10.58 -2.41 -13.15
C SER A 133 10.54 -0.95 -12.69
N PHE A 134 9.44 -0.26 -13.01
CA PHE A 134 9.10 1.08 -12.55
C PHE A 134 7.62 1.09 -12.18
N TYR A 135 7.27 1.70 -11.06
CA TYR A 135 5.87 1.78 -10.66
C TYR A 135 5.05 2.60 -11.67
N PRO A 136 3.91 2.08 -12.15
CA PRO A 136 2.99 2.87 -12.94
C PRO A 136 2.35 3.98 -12.10
N THR A 137 1.70 4.95 -12.73
CA THR A 137 0.93 6.00 -12.05
C THR A 137 -0.50 6.11 -12.58
N THR A 138 -0.99 5.06 -13.23
CA THR A 138 -2.31 5.03 -13.90
C THR A 138 -3.47 4.95 -12.92
N MET A 139 -3.25 4.42 -11.72
CA MET A 139 -4.22 4.36 -10.62
C MET A 139 -4.01 5.45 -9.56
N ALA A 140 -3.04 6.35 -9.77
CA ALA A 140 -2.75 7.42 -8.82
C ALA A 140 -3.96 8.33 -8.63
N ALA A 141 -4.29 8.62 -7.37
CA ALA A 141 -5.37 9.53 -7.02
C ALA A 141 -5.12 10.95 -7.60
N PRO A 142 -6.18 11.69 -7.91
CA PRO A 142 -6.10 13.13 -8.14
C PRO A 142 -5.60 13.87 -6.89
N VAL A 143 -4.88 14.98 -7.09
CA VAL A 143 -4.27 15.76 -6.01
C VAL A 143 -5.29 16.45 -5.09
N ASP A 144 -6.53 16.63 -5.57
CA ASP A 144 -7.64 17.24 -4.85
C ASP A 144 -8.56 16.20 -4.18
N GLU A 145 -8.25 14.91 -4.31
CA GLU A 145 -9.00 13.83 -3.69
C GLU A 145 -8.85 13.82 -2.17
N GLY A 146 -9.94 13.53 -1.46
CA GLY A 146 -9.94 13.34 0.00
C GLY A 146 -9.65 14.59 0.83
N ALA A 147 -9.31 15.73 0.22
CA ALA A 147 -8.99 16.96 0.93
C ALA A 147 -10.21 17.51 1.70
N VAL A 148 -10.18 17.42 3.03
CA VAL A 148 -11.14 18.13 3.89
C VAL A 148 -10.78 19.61 3.88
N LYS A 149 -11.66 20.42 3.26
CA LYS A 149 -11.56 21.88 3.22
C LYS A 149 -11.73 22.52 4.61
#